data_AF-A0A060RHE1-F1
#
_entry.id   AF-A0A060RHE1-F1
#
_cell.length_a   1.000
_cell.length_b   1.000
_cell.length_c   1.000
_cell.angle_alpha   90.00
_cell.angle_beta   90.00
_cell.angle_gamma   90.00
#
_symmetry.space_group_name_H-M   'P 1'
#
loop_
_entity.id
_entity.type
_entity.pdbx_description
1 polymer ?
#
loop_
_entity_poly.entity_id
_entity_poly.type
_entity_poly.pdbx_seq_one_letter_code
_entity_poly.pdbx_strand_id
1 'polypeptide(L)'
;MSYIVARMEKYKSNQLSGIYNHNERVFKNHSNKDIDPSRSHLNYELTNRDRTQTYHKQIKEHINENRISSRGIRKDAVLCNEWVITSDKTFFESLDQEQTKKFFESAKNYFAEKYGEANIAYASVHLDESTPHMHLGIVPMKDGKLSSKALFGNREKLREIQDELPKYLNEQGYNLQRGEVDSKKKHLKTEEFKEKQKILKKADEAINKKNSEIDWIGYTKLDRIIKCVS
;
A
#
# COMPACT_ATOMS: atom_id res chain seq x y z
N MET A 1 -8.35 -15.55 -6.53
CA MET A 1 -8.72 -14.16 -6.84
C MET A 1 -8.11 -13.29 -5.77
N SER A 2 -7.35 -12.28 -6.17
CA SER A 2 -6.56 -11.47 -5.24
C SER A 2 -7.35 -10.26 -4.72
N TYR A 3 -6.94 -9.72 -3.58
CA TYR A 3 -7.60 -8.55 -2.99
C TYR A 3 -6.89 -7.24 -3.36
N ILE A 4 -7.66 -6.22 -3.72
CA ILE A 4 -7.12 -4.86 -3.77
C ILE A 4 -6.80 -4.39 -2.35
N VAL A 5 -5.63 -3.80 -2.17
CA VAL A 5 -5.22 -3.14 -0.93
C VAL A 5 -5.11 -1.65 -1.24
N ALA A 6 -6.01 -0.86 -0.67
CA ALA A 6 -5.97 0.60 -0.70
C ALA A 6 -6.12 1.13 0.72
N ARG A 7 -5.06 1.72 1.26
CA ARG A 7 -5.05 2.27 2.63
C ARG A 7 -4.49 3.67 2.63
N MET A 8 -5.15 4.56 3.37
CA MET A 8 -4.69 5.94 3.55
C MET A 8 -4.00 6.17 4.89
N GLU A 9 -2.95 6.99 4.86
CA GLU A 9 -2.31 7.59 6.02
C GLU A 9 -2.27 9.12 5.89
N LYS A 10 -2.41 9.82 7.02
CA LYS A 10 -2.49 11.29 7.06
C LYS A 10 -1.15 11.86 7.48
N TYR A 11 -0.60 12.75 6.65
CA TYR A 11 0.68 13.39 6.93
C TYR A 11 0.54 14.89 7.18
N LYS A 12 1.17 15.32 8.28
CA LYS A 12 1.37 16.72 8.65
C LYS A 12 2.72 17.21 8.12
N SER A 13 2.93 18.52 8.18
CA SER A 13 4.14 19.20 7.69
C SER A 13 5.44 18.53 8.13
N ASN A 14 5.59 18.16 9.40
CA ASN A 14 6.83 17.61 9.93
C ASN A 14 7.14 16.17 9.48
N GLN A 15 6.16 15.47 8.91
CA GLN A 15 6.31 14.09 8.44
C GLN A 15 6.69 14.02 6.96
N LEU A 16 6.44 15.09 6.19
CA LEU A 16 6.63 15.11 4.73
C LEU A 16 8.08 14.88 4.29
N SER A 17 9.07 15.35 5.06
CA SER A 17 10.49 15.10 4.75
C SER A 17 10.86 13.62 4.88
N GLY A 18 10.32 12.93 5.89
CA GLY A 18 10.59 11.51 6.10
C GLY A 18 10.03 10.64 4.97
N ILE A 19 8.79 10.90 4.56
CA ILE A 19 8.15 10.17 3.46
C ILE A 19 8.81 10.49 2.11
N TYR A 20 9.27 11.73 1.89
CA TYR A 20 10.01 12.10 0.69
C TYR A 20 11.32 11.30 0.60
N ASN A 21 12.10 11.29 1.69
CA ASN A 21 13.35 10.55 1.73
C ASN A 21 13.17 9.04 1.55
N HIS A 22 12.06 8.49 2.05
CA HIS A 22 11.67 7.10 1.85
C HIS A 22 11.32 6.81 0.39
N ASN A 23 10.38 7.56 -0.18
CA ASN A 23 9.84 7.30 -1.52
C ASN A 23 10.87 7.57 -2.63
N GLU A 24 11.67 8.63 -2.48
CA GLU A 24 12.72 8.98 -3.45
C GLU A 24 14.03 8.20 -3.21
N ARG A 25 14.06 7.29 -2.23
CA ARG A 25 15.25 6.47 -1.87
C ARG A 25 16.51 7.32 -1.68
N VAL A 26 16.39 8.47 -1.00
CA VAL A 26 17.46 9.47 -0.86
C VAL A 26 18.68 8.92 -0.11
N PHE A 27 18.46 8.07 0.88
CA PHE A 27 19.52 7.44 1.67
C PHE A 27 19.75 6.01 1.24
N LYS A 28 21.01 5.54 1.23
CA LYS A 28 21.35 4.14 0.92
C LYS A 28 21.02 3.17 2.05
N ASN A 29 21.08 3.64 3.29
CA ASN A 29 20.78 2.83 4.47
C ASN A 29 19.31 2.98 4.82
N HIS A 30 18.55 1.90 4.66
CA HIS A 30 17.14 1.85 5.00
C HIS A 30 16.93 1.02 6.27
N SER A 31 16.04 1.47 7.15
CA SER A 31 15.58 0.66 8.29
C SER A 31 14.84 -0.59 7.82
N ASN A 32 14.15 -0.50 6.68
CA ASN A 32 13.51 -1.63 6.02
C ASN A 32 14.57 -2.49 5.31
N LYS A 33 14.87 -3.65 5.91
CA LYS A 33 15.82 -4.64 5.37
C LYS A 33 15.34 -5.37 4.12
N ASP A 34 14.07 -5.19 3.75
CA ASP A 34 13.48 -5.84 2.57
C ASP A 34 13.56 -4.97 1.31
N ILE A 35 14.13 -3.76 1.42
CA ILE A 35 14.50 -2.97 0.24
C ILE A 35 15.73 -3.61 -0.37
N ASP A 36 15.66 -3.92 -1.66
CA ASP A 36 16.76 -4.36 -2.51
C ASP A 36 17.31 -3.16 -3.30
N PRO A 37 18.44 -2.54 -2.87
CA PRO A 37 18.97 -1.36 -3.54
C PRO A 37 19.35 -1.59 -5.00
N SER A 38 19.62 -2.84 -5.38
CA SER A 38 19.92 -3.19 -6.78
C SER A 38 18.72 -2.99 -7.69
N ARG A 39 17.50 -3.01 -7.14
CA ARG A 39 16.23 -2.86 -7.87
C ARG A 39 15.62 -1.47 -7.78
N SER A 40 16.13 -0.57 -6.93
CA SER A 40 15.55 0.77 -6.75
C SER A 40 15.53 1.62 -8.03
N HIS A 41 16.39 1.33 -9.00
CA HIS A 41 16.36 1.96 -10.33
C HIS A 41 15.13 1.57 -11.18
N LEU A 42 14.41 0.50 -10.79
CA LEU A 42 13.17 0.07 -11.41
C LEU A 42 11.95 0.83 -10.85
N ASN A 43 12.10 1.55 -9.73
CA ASN A 43 11.04 2.39 -9.19
C ASN A 43 10.77 3.56 -10.13
N TYR A 44 9.53 4.02 -10.18
CA TYR A 44 9.14 5.13 -11.05
C TYR A 44 8.07 6.00 -10.42
N GLU A 45 7.96 7.23 -10.93
CA GLU A 45 6.99 8.23 -10.50
C GLU A 45 5.99 8.46 -11.64
N LEU A 46 4.69 8.45 -11.33
CA LEU A 46 3.60 8.57 -12.32
C LEU A 46 3.05 10.00 -12.45
N THR A 47 3.53 10.94 -11.65
CA THR A 47 3.27 12.37 -11.83
C THR A 47 4.40 13.05 -12.58
N ASN A 48 4.11 14.21 -13.17
CA ASN A 48 5.13 15.07 -13.80
C ASN A 48 5.82 16.00 -12.79
N ARG A 49 5.90 15.59 -11.51
CA ARG A 49 6.49 16.41 -10.46
C ARG A 49 7.99 16.62 -10.70
N ASP A 50 8.49 17.78 -10.27
CA ASP A 50 9.93 18.01 -10.19
C ASP A 50 10.53 17.22 -9.03
N ARG A 51 11.28 16.16 -9.35
CA ARG A 51 11.91 15.29 -8.36
C ARG A 51 13.05 15.95 -7.58
N THR A 52 13.53 17.11 -8.01
CA THR A 52 14.51 17.90 -7.24
C THR A 52 13.87 18.66 -6.07
N GLN A 53 12.55 18.87 -6.13
CA GLN A 53 11.79 19.52 -5.07
C GLN A 53 11.33 18.50 -4.04
N THR A 54 11.26 18.92 -2.77
CA THR A 54 10.72 18.07 -1.71
C THR A 54 9.19 18.05 -1.73
N TYR A 55 8.59 16.97 -1.24
CA TYR A 55 7.13 16.93 -1.04
C TYR A 55 6.63 18.06 -0.16
N HIS A 56 7.41 18.47 0.85
CA HIS A 56 7.05 19.57 1.73
C HIS A 56 6.88 20.89 0.98
N LYS A 57 7.85 21.22 0.13
CA LYS A 57 7.86 22.46 -0.65
C LYS A 57 6.71 22.46 -1.66
N GLN A 58 6.64 21.45 -2.54
CA GLN A 58 5.64 21.40 -3.61
C GLN A 58 4.20 21.42 -3.07
N ILE A 59 3.93 20.71 -1.95
CA ILE A 59 2.58 20.63 -1.38
C ILE A 59 2.20 21.98 -0.76
N LYS A 60 3.14 22.65 -0.09
CA LYS A 60 2.88 23.98 0.47
C LYS A 60 2.65 25.02 -0.61
N GLU A 61 3.41 24.99 -1.70
CA GLU A 61 3.23 25.87 -2.85
C GLU A 61 1.84 25.67 -3.47
N HIS A 62 1.47 24.42 -3.79
CA HIS A 62 0.13 24.07 -4.29
C HIS A 62 -0.99 24.56 -3.36
N ILE A 63 -0.84 24.37 -2.05
CA ILE A 63 -1.84 24.84 -1.08
C ILE A 63 -1.94 26.37 -1.07
N ASN A 64 -0.81 27.07 -1.07
CA ASN A 64 -0.78 28.53 -0.97
C ASN A 64 -1.37 29.18 -2.23
N GLU A 65 -1.14 28.61 -3.41
CA GLU A 65 -1.68 29.09 -4.68
C GLU A 65 -3.19 28.90 -4.79
N ASN A 66 -3.72 27.80 -4.24
CA ASN A 66 -5.12 27.42 -4.42
C ASN A 66 -6.03 27.80 -3.25
N ARG A 67 -5.49 28.28 -2.13
CA ARG A 67 -6.27 28.53 -0.91
C ARG A 67 -6.79 29.97 -0.86
N ILE A 68 -8.11 30.11 -0.69
CA ILE A 68 -8.79 31.41 -0.62
C ILE A 68 -8.49 32.16 0.69
N SER A 69 -8.32 31.43 1.80
CA SER A 69 -8.12 32.03 3.12
C SER A 69 -6.68 32.54 3.29
N SER A 70 -6.53 33.84 3.60
CA SER A 70 -5.25 34.48 3.96
C SER A 70 -4.66 34.07 5.32
N ARG A 71 -5.46 33.48 6.21
CA ARG A 71 -4.96 32.98 7.52
C ARG A 71 -3.90 31.90 7.31
N GLY A 72 -2.86 31.85 8.15
CA GLY A 72 -1.85 30.79 8.10
C GLY A 72 -2.43 29.36 8.19
N ILE A 73 -1.75 28.40 7.58
CA ILE A 73 -2.10 26.98 7.69
C ILE A 73 -1.84 26.52 9.13
N ARG A 74 -2.81 25.84 9.75
CA ARG A 74 -2.64 25.33 11.11
C ARG A 74 -1.49 24.32 11.18
N LYS A 75 -0.72 24.36 12.27
CA LYS A 75 0.44 23.46 12.48
C LYS A 75 0.10 21.97 12.44
N ASP A 76 -1.13 21.62 12.83
CA ASP A 76 -1.65 20.26 12.88
C ASP A 76 -2.45 19.87 11.64
N ALA A 77 -2.51 20.74 10.62
CA ALA A 77 -3.21 20.45 9.38
C ALA A 77 -2.59 19.24 8.67
N VAL A 78 -3.47 18.37 8.18
CA VAL A 78 -3.11 17.29 7.28
C VAL A 78 -2.87 17.91 5.91
N LEU A 79 -1.61 17.88 5.47
CA LEU A 79 -1.20 18.45 4.18
C LEU A 79 -1.31 17.42 3.05
N CYS A 80 -1.13 16.13 3.36
CA CYS A 80 -1.19 15.04 2.41
C CYS A 80 -1.94 13.85 3.00
N ASN A 81 -2.71 13.16 2.18
CA ASN A 81 -3.27 11.85 2.47
C ASN A 81 -2.60 10.88 1.51
N GLU A 82 -1.65 10.10 2.03
CA GLU A 82 -0.95 9.11 1.20
C GLU A 82 -1.73 7.82 1.18
N TRP A 83 -2.02 7.33 -0.02
CA TRP A 83 -2.62 6.04 -0.26
C TRP A 83 -1.55 5.04 -0.65
N VAL A 84 -1.45 3.95 0.10
CA VAL A 84 -0.74 2.76 -0.32
C VAL A 84 -1.70 1.93 -1.16
N ILE A 85 -1.37 1.75 -2.44
CA ILE A 85 -2.12 0.93 -3.39
C ILE A 85 -1.27 -0.28 -3.77
N THR A 86 -1.81 -1.49 -3.56
CA THR A 86 -1.13 -2.75 -3.86
C THR A 86 -2.14 -3.91 -3.90
N SER A 87 -1.65 -5.13 -4.02
CA SER A 87 -2.38 -6.40 -3.97
C SER A 87 -1.45 -7.44 -3.33
N ASP A 88 -1.80 -8.72 -3.43
CA ASP A 88 -0.89 -9.80 -3.05
C ASP A 88 0.19 -10.08 -4.12
N LYS A 89 1.21 -10.83 -3.71
CA LYS A 89 2.32 -11.22 -4.59
C LYS A 89 1.84 -12.01 -5.81
N THR A 90 0.87 -12.92 -5.61
CA THR A 90 0.30 -13.76 -6.67
C THR A 90 -0.37 -12.96 -7.78
N PHE A 91 -1.00 -11.83 -7.45
CA PHE A 91 -1.55 -10.90 -8.45
C PHE A 91 -0.44 -10.33 -9.33
N PHE A 92 0.60 -9.75 -8.75
CA PHE A 92 1.67 -9.12 -9.53
C PHE A 92 2.57 -10.13 -10.26
N GLU A 93 2.70 -11.36 -9.75
CA GLU A 93 3.38 -12.44 -10.48
C GLU A 93 2.63 -12.86 -11.75
N SER A 94 1.33 -12.55 -11.87
CA SER A 94 0.55 -12.77 -13.08
C SER A 94 0.62 -11.63 -14.11
N LEU A 95 1.25 -10.50 -13.75
CA LEU A 95 1.36 -9.32 -14.61
C LEU A 95 2.78 -9.13 -15.12
N ASP A 96 2.91 -8.68 -16.37
CA ASP A 96 4.17 -8.13 -16.86
C ASP A 96 4.42 -6.69 -16.37
N GLN A 97 5.57 -6.12 -16.73
CA GLN A 97 5.96 -4.77 -16.31
C GLN A 97 5.03 -3.68 -16.85
N GLU A 98 4.55 -3.81 -18.09
CA GLU A 98 3.67 -2.82 -18.71
C GLU A 98 2.28 -2.88 -18.07
N GLN A 99 1.75 -4.09 -17.86
CA GLN A 99 0.50 -4.33 -17.16
C GLN A 99 0.54 -3.83 -15.71
N THR A 100 1.67 -4.03 -15.02
CA THR A 100 1.91 -3.51 -13.66
C THR A 100 1.91 -1.99 -13.65
N LYS A 101 2.55 -1.35 -14.64
CA LYS A 101 2.53 0.11 -14.77
C LYS A 101 1.12 0.64 -15.02
N LYS A 102 0.40 0.05 -15.98
CA LYS A 102 -1.01 0.38 -16.30
C LYS A 102 -1.93 0.20 -15.09
N PHE A 103 -1.63 -0.76 -14.21
CA PHE A 103 -2.40 -0.99 -13.00
C PHE A 103 -2.30 0.21 -12.05
N PHE A 104 -1.09 0.69 -11.80
CA PHE A 104 -0.87 1.86 -10.95
C PHE A 104 -1.34 3.17 -11.60
N GLU A 105 -1.19 3.31 -12.93
CA GLU A 105 -1.77 4.44 -13.68
C GLU A 105 -3.30 4.45 -13.56
N SER A 106 -3.96 3.31 -13.73
CA SER A 106 -5.42 3.19 -13.56
C SER A 106 -5.85 3.54 -12.14
N ALA A 107 -5.12 3.07 -11.13
CA ALA A 107 -5.40 3.43 -9.74
C ALA A 107 -5.20 4.93 -9.50
N LYS A 108 -4.13 5.54 -10.02
CA LYS A 108 -3.91 6.99 -9.95
C LYS A 108 -5.08 7.75 -10.60
N ASN A 109 -5.50 7.34 -11.79
CA ASN A 109 -6.58 7.97 -12.55
C ASN A 109 -7.91 7.96 -11.77
N TYR A 110 -8.26 6.84 -11.13
CA TYR A 110 -9.43 6.79 -10.24
C TYR A 110 -9.42 7.89 -9.17
N PHE A 111 -8.28 8.11 -8.50
CA PHE A 111 -8.16 9.17 -7.50
C PHE A 111 -8.12 10.56 -8.13
N ALA A 112 -7.47 10.73 -9.28
CA ALA A 112 -7.41 11.99 -10.00
C ALA A 112 -8.78 12.45 -10.49
N GLU A 113 -9.58 11.56 -11.07
CA GLU A 113 -10.94 11.85 -11.52
C GLU A 113 -11.84 12.26 -10.35
N LYS A 114 -11.71 11.60 -9.20
CA LYS A 114 -12.58 11.83 -8.04
C LYS A 114 -12.16 13.01 -7.16
N TYR A 115 -10.86 13.30 -7.08
CA TYR A 115 -10.30 14.30 -6.16
C TYR A 115 -9.52 15.42 -6.85
N GLY A 116 -9.40 15.39 -8.18
CA GLY A 116 -8.71 16.37 -9.01
C GLY A 116 -7.26 15.98 -9.29
N GLU A 117 -6.85 15.97 -10.58
CA GLU A 117 -5.47 15.68 -11.01
C GLU A 117 -4.45 16.60 -10.31
N ALA A 118 -4.76 17.90 -10.20
CA ALA A 118 -3.88 18.87 -9.54
C ALA A 118 -3.65 18.57 -8.05
N ASN A 119 -4.50 17.77 -7.41
CA ASN A 119 -4.31 17.35 -6.02
C ASN A 119 -3.40 16.14 -5.86
N ILE A 120 -3.06 15.44 -6.95
CA ILE A 120 -2.12 14.32 -6.92
C ILE A 120 -0.69 14.89 -6.87
N ALA A 121 -0.13 14.98 -5.66
CA ALA A 121 1.19 15.56 -5.43
C ALA A 121 2.34 14.65 -5.86
N TYR A 122 2.16 13.34 -5.74
CA TYR A 122 3.12 12.32 -6.12
C TYR A 122 2.42 10.96 -6.23
N ALA A 123 2.97 10.07 -7.02
CA ALA A 123 2.51 8.71 -7.28
C ALA A 123 3.75 7.82 -7.51
N SER A 124 4.44 7.51 -6.42
CA SER A 124 5.72 6.81 -6.43
C SER A 124 5.50 5.31 -6.33
N VAL A 125 5.93 4.56 -7.35
CA VAL A 125 5.81 3.10 -7.42
C VAL A 125 7.12 2.46 -7.01
N HIS A 126 7.05 1.57 -6.02
CA HIS A 126 8.16 0.79 -5.51
C HIS A 126 8.09 -0.65 -6.01
N LEU A 127 9.13 -1.07 -6.73
CA LEU A 127 9.36 -2.43 -7.22
C LEU A 127 10.56 -3.09 -6.53
N ASP A 128 11.22 -2.39 -5.61
CA ASP A 128 12.42 -2.81 -4.90
C ASP A 128 12.13 -3.42 -3.51
N GLU A 129 10.86 -3.61 -3.18
CA GLU A 129 10.41 -4.26 -1.95
C GLU A 129 9.73 -5.61 -2.24
N SER A 130 9.15 -6.25 -1.22
CA SER A 130 8.60 -7.62 -1.32
C SER A 130 7.42 -7.75 -2.31
N THR A 131 6.64 -6.69 -2.50
CA THR A 131 5.47 -6.69 -3.39
C THR A 131 5.35 -5.32 -4.04
N PRO A 132 5.11 -5.23 -5.35
CA PRO A 132 4.88 -3.95 -6.03
C PRO A 132 3.79 -3.14 -5.34
N HIS A 133 4.07 -1.87 -5.04
CA HIS A 133 3.09 -0.99 -4.42
C HIS A 133 3.35 0.47 -4.80
N MET A 134 2.30 1.28 -4.72
CA MET A 134 2.36 2.71 -4.99
C MET A 134 2.06 3.52 -3.72
N HIS A 135 2.88 4.53 -3.46
CA HIS A 135 2.60 5.63 -2.54
C HIS A 135 2.01 6.80 -3.33
N LEU A 136 0.70 7.02 -3.17
CA LEU A 136 -0.05 8.06 -3.87
C LEU A 136 -0.43 9.19 -2.92
N GLY A 137 0.24 10.33 -3.02
CA GLY A 137 0.01 11.50 -2.17
C GLY A 137 -1.08 12.41 -2.71
N ILE A 138 -2.17 12.59 -1.94
CA ILE A 138 -3.28 13.48 -2.30
C ILE A 138 -3.35 14.67 -1.35
N VAL A 139 -3.17 15.89 -1.89
CA VAL A 139 -3.41 17.13 -1.16
C VAL A 139 -4.91 17.35 -1.02
N PRO A 140 -5.48 17.46 0.19
CA PRO A 140 -6.92 17.54 0.37
C PRO A 140 -7.45 18.96 0.16
N MET A 141 -7.19 19.54 -1.01
CA MET A 141 -7.73 20.84 -1.42
C MET A 141 -9.06 20.64 -2.13
N LYS A 142 -10.09 21.34 -1.67
CA LYS A 142 -11.40 21.39 -2.35
C LYS A 142 -12.04 22.76 -2.12
N ASP A 143 -12.56 23.37 -3.18
CA ASP A 143 -13.24 24.67 -3.14
C ASP A 143 -12.41 25.74 -2.39
N GLY A 144 -11.10 25.77 -2.69
CA GLY A 144 -10.12 26.68 -2.07
C GLY A 144 -9.86 26.46 -0.58
N LYS A 145 -10.26 25.30 -0.02
CA LYS A 145 -10.08 24.93 1.38
C LYS A 145 -9.25 23.65 1.51
N LEU A 146 -8.25 23.69 2.38
CA LEU A 146 -7.49 22.51 2.79
C LEU A 146 -8.25 21.76 3.90
N SER A 147 -8.78 20.58 3.61
CA SER A 147 -9.51 19.78 4.60
C SER A 147 -9.53 18.28 4.28
N SER A 148 -8.60 17.53 4.87
CA SER A 148 -8.64 16.04 4.86
C SER A 148 -9.97 15.50 5.42
N LYS A 149 -10.57 16.19 6.40
CA LYS A 149 -11.88 15.81 6.94
C LYS A 149 -12.99 15.91 5.88
N ALA A 150 -12.96 16.92 5.01
CA ALA A 150 -13.97 17.07 3.97
C ALA A 150 -13.86 15.99 2.89
N LEU A 151 -12.64 15.61 2.50
CA LEU A 151 -12.41 14.60 1.47
C LEU A 151 -12.56 13.17 2.04
N PHE A 152 -11.91 12.87 3.17
CA PHE A 152 -11.75 11.52 3.71
C PHE A 152 -12.09 11.38 5.20
N GLY A 153 -12.80 12.35 5.79
CA GLY A 153 -13.17 12.32 7.20
C GLY A 153 -14.40 11.47 7.51
N ASN A 154 -15.21 11.13 6.50
CA ASN A 154 -16.38 10.28 6.66
C ASN A 154 -16.00 8.82 6.38
N ARG A 155 -16.40 7.91 7.27
CA ARG A 155 -16.22 6.46 7.12
C ARG A 155 -16.95 5.93 5.87
N GLU A 156 -18.08 6.52 5.50
CA GLU A 156 -18.83 6.14 4.30
C GLU A 156 -17.99 6.37 3.04
N LYS A 157 -17.33 7.53 2.90
CA LYS A 157 -16.44 7.81 1.76
C LYS A 157 -15.29 6.82 1.65
N LEU A 158 -14.70 6.41 2.78
CA LEU A 158 -13.65 5.39 2.77
C LEU A 158 -14.20 4.03 2.36
N ARG A 159 -15.43 3.68 2.77
CA ARG A 159 -16.11 2.46 2.31
C ARG A 159 -16.41 2.52 0.82
N GLU A 160 -16.95 3.63 0.32
CA GLU A 160 -17.19 3.86 -1.11
C GLU A 160 -15.92 3.60 -1.93
N ILE A 161 -14.76 4.09 -1.48
CA ILE A 161 -13.48 3.81 -2.17
C ILE A 161 -13.16 2.30 -2.19
N GLN A 162 -13.38 1.57 -1.10
CA GLN A 162 -13.17 0.12 -1.06
C GLN A 162 -14.14 -0.65 -1.98
N ASP A 163 -15.30 -0.07 -2.26
CA ASP A 163 -16.35 -0.67 -3.09
C ASP A 163 -16.14 -0.34 -4.58
N GLU A 164 -15.74 0.88 -4.89
CA GLU A 164 -15.61 1.40 -6.25
C GLU A 164 -14.26 1.10 -6.89
N LEU A 165 -13.15 1.28 -6.16
CA LEU A 165 -11.80 1.06 -6.71
C LEU A 165 -11.62 -0.33 -7.35
N PRO A 166 -11.99 -1.47 -6.71
CA PRO A 166 -11.85 -2.76 -7.37
C PRO A 166 -12.74 -2.89 -8.62
N LYS A 167 -13.93 -2.29 -8.64
CA LYS A 167 -14.80 -2.30 -9.82
C LYS A 167 -14.17 -1.52 -10.96
N TYR A 168 -13.70 -0.31 -10.68
CA TYR A 168 -13.00 0.54 -11.64
C TYR A 168 -11.77 -0.18 -12.23
N LEU A 169 -10.97 -0.84 -11.39
CA LEU A 169 -9.81 -1.61 -11.88
C LEU A 169 -10.24 -2.85 -12.69
N ASN A 170 -11.30 -3.56 -12.29
CA ASN A 170 -11.78 -4.70 -13.06
C ASN A 170 -12.34 -4.30 -14.43
N GLU A 171 -12.92 -3.10 -14.57
CA GLU A 171 -13.32 -2.52 -15.87
C GLU A 171 -12.10 -2.28 -16.79
N GLN A 172 -10.90 -2.09 -16.22
CA GLN A 172 -9.64 -2.01 -16.98
C GLN A 172 -9.01 -3.39 -17.29
N GLY A 173 -9.70 -4.48 -16.96
CA GLY A 173 -9.27 -5.85 -17.28
C GLY A 173 -8.53 -6.58 -16.16
N TYR A 174 -8.50 -6.04 -14.94
CA TYR A 174 -7.96 -6.74 -13.77
C TYR A 174 -8.99 -7.70 -13.13
N ASN A 175 -8.52 -8.62 -12.28
CA ASN A 175 -9.38 -9.56 -11.57
C ASN A 175 -9.15 -9.50 -10.05
N LEU A 176 -9.67 -8.43 -9.44
CA LEU A 176 -9.49 -8.09 -8.04
C LEU A 176 -10.82 -8.11 -7.27
N GLN A 177 -10.75 -8.53 -6.02
CA GLN A 177 -11.86 -8.46 -5.07
C GLN A 177 -11.66 -7.33 -4.08
N ARG A 178 -12.76 -6.74 -3.63
CA ARG A 178 -12.76 -5.84 -2.46
C ARG A 178 -12.34 -6.60 -1.20
N GLY A 179 -11.73 -5.90 -0.25
CA GLY A 179 -11.54 -6.43 1.10
C GLY A 179 -12.87 -6.80 1.79
N GLU A 180 -12.77 -7.66 2.80
CA GLU A 180 -13.90 -8.09 3.63
C GLU A 180 -14.69 -6.89 4.20
N VAL A 181 -16.00 -6.90 3.98
CA VAL A 181 -16.91 -5.87 4.50
C VAL A 181 -16.93 -5.93 6.02
N ASP A 182 -16.80 -4.78 6.68
CA ASP A 182 -16.77 -4.68 8.14
C ASP A 182 -15.73 -5.56 8.84
N SER A 183 -14.61 -5.81 8.15
CA SER A 183 -13.48 -6.54 8.72
C SER A 183 -13.04 -5.94 10.06
N LYS A 184 -12.95 -6.78 11.08
CA LYS A 184 -12.48 -6.40 12.43
C LYS A 184 -10.95 -6.36 12.53
N LYS A 185 -10.25 -6.58 11.41
CA LYS A 185 -8.78 -6.56 11.36
C LYS A 185 -8.27 -5.17 11.72
N LYS A 186 -7.40 -5.11 12.73
CA LYS A 186 -6.67 -3.89 13.05
C LYS A 186 -5.47 -3.78 12.12
N HIS A 187 -5.26 -2.59 11.57
CA HIS A 187 -4.04 -2.31 10.83
C HIS A 187 -2.81 -2.48 11.74
N LEU A 188 -1.79 -3.14 11.20
CA LEU A 188 -0.50 -3.33 11.84
C LEU A 188 0.53 -2.55 11.05
N LYS A 189 1.44 -1.87 11.74
CA LYS A 189 2.57 -1.23 11.06
C LYS A 189 3.40 -2.29 10.34
N THR A 190 4.13 -1.89 9.30
CA THR A 190 4.92 -2.81 8.47
C THR A 190 5.86 -3.71 9.30
N GLU A 191 6.54 -3.15 10.30
CA GLU A 191 7.43 -3.90 11.21
C GLU A 191 6.67 -4.95 12.04
N GLU A 192 5.56 -4.54 12.67
CA GLU A 192 4.69 -5.43 13.46
C GLU A 192 4.08 -6.54 12.59
N PHE A 193 3.69 -6.21 11.36
CA PHE A 193 3.16 -7.17 10.41
C PHE A 193 4.21 -8.22 10.03
N LYS A 194 5.44 -7.80 9.75
CA LYS A 194 6.58 -8.69 9.47
C LYS A 194 6.90 -9.60 10.65
N GLU A 195 6.87 -9.07 11.87
CA GLU A 195 7.08 -9.87 13.07
C GLU A 195 6.00 -10.95 13.22
N LYS A 196 4.72 -10.58 13.07
CA LYS A 196 3.62 -11.56 13.10
C LYS A 196 3.73 -12.59 11.98
N GLN A 197 4.09 -12.19 10.76
CA GLN A 197 4.30 -13.13 9.65
C GLN A 197 5.42 -14.13 9.97
N LYS A 198 6.53 -13.68 10.56
CA LYS A 198 7.62 -14.58 10.97
C LYS A 198 7.17 -15.55 12.05
N ILE A 199 6.37 -15.11 13.01
CA ILE A 199 5.82 -15.97 14.07
C ILE A 199 4.88 -17.02 13.46
N LEU A 200 3.96 -16.60 12.60
CA LEU A 200 3.02 -17.50 11.92
C LEU A 200 3.75 -18.55 11.07
N LYS A 201 4.72 -18.12 10.26
CA LYS A 201 5.52 -19.05 9.42
C LYS A 201 6.23 -20.11 10.27
N LYS A 202 6.84 -19.71 11.39
CA LYS A 202 7.48 -20.65 12.32
C LYS A 202 6.47 -21.61 12.96
N ALA A 203 5.27 -21.14 13.28
CA ALA A 203 4.20 -21.98 13.81
C ALA A 203 3.74 -23.00 12.77
N ASP A 204 3.53 -22.59 11.52
CA ASP A 204 3.15 -23.47 10.42
C ASP A 204 4.23 -24.54 10.13
N GLU A 205 5.50 -24.15 10.12
CA GLU A 205 6.63 -25.09 9.99
C GLU A 205 6.65 -26.12 11.14
N ALA A 206 6.40 -25.69 12.37
CA ALA A 206 6.33 -26.57 13.53
C ALA A 206 5.12 -27.52 13.48
N ILE A 207 3.96 -27.04 13.01
CA ILE A 207 2.75 -27.85 12.80
C ILE A 207 3.00 -28.90 11.73
N ASN A 208 3.56 -28.51 10.58
CA ASN A 208 3.87 -29.44 9.48
C ASN A 208 4.86 -30.52 9.93
N LYS A 209 5.89 -30.14 10.71
CA LYS A 209 6.82 -31.10 11.29
C LYS A 209 6.09 -32.09 12.20
N LYS A 210 5.25 -31.62 13.13
CA LYS A 210 4.46 -32.49 14.01
C LYS A 210 3.51 -33.40 13.23
N ASN A 211 2.85 -32.90 12.20
CA ASN A 211 1.97 -33.71 11.36
C ASN A 211 2.77 -34.84 10.67
N SER A 212 3.95 -34.53 10.14
CA SER A 212 4.83 -35.55 9.54
C SER A 212 5.31 -36.60 10.54
N GLU A 213 5.58 -36.20 11.79
CA GLU A 213 5.95 -37.12 12.88
C GLU A 213 4.76 -38.02 13.27
N ILE A 214 3.55 -37.47 13.34
CA ILE A 214 2.32 -38.23 13.61
C ILE A 214 2.07 -39.25 12.50
N ASP A 215 2.16 -38.84 11.23
CA ASP A 215 1.98 -39.72 10.09
C ASP A 215 2.99 -40.88 10.14
N TRP A 216 4.26 -40.58 10.42
CA TRP A 216 5.31 -41.59 10.54
C TRP A 216 5.06 -42.59 11.69
N ILE A 217 4.57 -42.12 12.84
CA ILE A 217 4.16 -42.99 13.96
C ILE A 217 2.95 -43.86 13.56
N GLY A 218 2.02 -43.31 12.77
CA GLY A 218 0.88 -44.03 12.22
C GLY A 218 1.30 -45.20 11.32
N TYR A 219 2.16 -44.93 10.33
CA TYR A 219 2.70 -45.94 9.42
C TYR A 219 3.47 -47.04 10.16
N THR A 220 4.35 -46.67 11.09
CA THR A 220 5.14 -47.65 11.85
C THR A 220 4.30 -48.53 12.78
N LYS A 221 3.19 -48.02 13.34
CA LYS A 221 2.25 -48.85 14.11
C LYS A 221 1.45 -49.79 13.21
N LEU A 222 0.98 -49.33 12.05
CA LEU A 222 0.28 -50.16 11.07
C LEU A 222 1.16 -51.32 10.57
N ASP A 223 2.42 -51.05 10.23
CA ASP A 223 3.37 -52.07 9.79
C ASP A 223 3.65 -53.12 10.87
N ARG A 224 3.71 -52.71 12.15
CA ARG A 224 3.87 -53.65 13.27
C ARG A 224 2.65 -54.52 13.49
N ILE A 225 1.45 -53.96 13.33
CA ILE A 225 0.21 -54.73 13.43
C ILE A 225 0.16 -55.76 12.31
N ILE A 226 0.40 -55.37 11.05
CA ILE A 226 0.35 -56.27 9.89
C ILE A 226 1.31 -57.47 10.07
N LYS A 227 2.53 -57.25 10.57
CA LYS A 227 3.52 -58.31 10.84
C LYS A 227 3.16 -59.26 11.99
N CYS A 228 2.23 -58.89 12.87
CA CYS A 228 1.78 -59.75 13.96
C CYS A 228 0.58 -60.64 13.59
N VAL A 229 -0.11 -60.37 12.48
CA VAL A 229 -1.29 -61.15 12.03
C VAL A 229 -0.96 -62.06 10.84
N SER A 230 0.26 -61.97 10.29
CA SER A 230 0.84 -62.88 9.29
C SER A 230 1.69 -63.96 9.92
#